data_AF-A0A9N9MCI5-F1
#
_entry.id   AF-A0A9N9MCI5-F1
#
_cell.length_a   1.000
_cell.length_b   1.000
_cell.length_c   1.000
_cell.angle_alpha   90.00
_cell.angle_beta   90.00
_cell.angle_gamma   90.00
#
_symmetry.space_group_name_H-M   'P 1'
#
loop_
_entity.id
_entity.type
_entity.pdbx_description
1 polymer ?
#
loop_
_entity_poly.entity_id
_entity_poly.type
_entity_poly.pdbx_seq_one_letter_code
_entity_poly.pdbx_strand_id
1 'polypeptide(L)'
;MGLNEDFTAAASKVRNFSKRPSDSDMLEIYSLYKQATVGDVNIAKPTGGEALTKWNAWNGKKGLASNHAKEQYIAKVSGLASKYS
;
A
#
# COMPACT_ATOMS: atom_id res chain seq x y z
N MET A 1 -15.48 12.73 -6.55
CA MET A 1 -15.16 11.42 -5.96
C MET A 1 -14.45 11.68 -4.64
N GLY A 2 -14.85 10.99 -3.58
CA GLY A 2 -14.20 11.12 -2.28
C GLY A 2 -12.91 10.31 -2.24
N LEU A 3 -11.92 10.76 -1.45
CA LEU A 3 -10.64 10.06 -1.28
C LEU A 3 -10.79 8.57 -0.92
N ASN A 4 -11.84 8.23 -0.15
CA ASN A 4 -12.15 6.85 0.18
C ASN A 4 -12.64 6.04 -1.03
N GLU A 5 -13.46 6.63 -1.89
CA GLU A 5 -13.93 5.98 -3.13
C GLU A 5 -12.76 5.74 -4.08
N ASP A 6 -11.90 6.75 -4.28
CA ASP A 6 -10.73 6.63 -5.14
C ASP A 6 -9.75 5.57 -4.60
N PHE A 7 -9.58 5.49 -3.28
CA PHE A 7 -8.78 4.46 -2.63
C PHE A 7 -9.36 3.06 -2.85
N THR A 8 -10.67 2.88 -2.69
CA THR A 8 -11.33 1.60 -2.95
C THR A 8 -11.25 1.22 -4.43
N ALA A 9 -11.43 2.18 -5.34
CA ALA A 9 -11.28 1.97 -6.78
C ALA A 9 -9.85 1.57 -7.15
N ALA A 10 -8.83 2.22 -6.57
CA ALA A 10 -7.44 1.85 -6.72
C ALA A 10 -7.18 0.43 -6.17
N ALA A 11 -7.70 0.08 -4.99
CA ALA A 11 -7.53 -1.26 -4.42
C ALA A 11 -8.14 -2.35 -5.32
N SER A 12 -9.28 -2.07 -5.94
CA SER A 12 -9.87 -2.95 -6.96
C SER A 12 -9.01 -3.05 -8.21
N LYS A 13 -8.39 -1.96 -8.68
CA LYS A 13 -7.47 -2.00 -9.83
C LYS A 13 -6.26 -2.91 -9.57
N VAL A 14 -5.64 -2.85 -8.39
CA VAL A 14 -4.51 -3.73 -8.05
C VAL A 14 -4.89 -5.21 -8.14
N ARG A 15 -6.13 -5.57 -7.74
CA ARG A 15 -6.63 -6.94 -7.85
C ARG A 15 -6.86 -7.39 -9.29
N ASN A 16 -7.08 -6.44 -10.20
CA ASN A 16 -7.36 -6.69 -11.62
C ASN A 16 -6.13 -6.52 -12.52
N PHE A 17 -4.91 -6.40 -11.96
CA PHE A 17 -3.71 -6.33 -12.78
C PHE A 17 -3.49 -7.64 -13.54
N SER A 18 -3.21 -7.52 -14.83
CA SER A 18 -2.98 -8.64 -15.76
C SER A 18 -1.70 -9.42 -15.42
N LYS A 19 -0.77 -8.78 -14.70
CA LYS A 19 0.50 -9.36 -14.25
C LYS A 19 0.72 -9.04 -12.79
N ARG A 20 1.36 -9.97 -12.07
CA ARG A 20 1.80 -9.73 -10.69
C ARG A 20 2.84 -8.59 -10.68
N PRO A 21 2.64 -7.53 -9.88
CA PRO A 21 3.65 -6.48 -9.70
C PRO A 21 4.95 -7.04 -9.12
N SER A 22 6.03 -6.25 -9.24
CA SER A 22 7.27 -6.55 -8.56
C SER A 22 7.06 -6.64 -7.04
N ASP A 23 7.90 -7.40 -6.33
CA ASP A 23 7.77 -7.52 -4.88
C ASP A 23 7.95 -6.17 -4.16
N SER A 24 8.75 -5.25 -4.71
CA SER A 24 8.90 -3.90 -4.15
C SER A 24 7.62 -3.07 -4.30
N ASP A 25 6.95 -3.16 -5.44
CA ASP A 25 5.68 -2.46 -5.67
C ASP A 25 4.57 -3.05 -4.79
N MET A 26 4.53 -4.37 -4.62
CA MET A 26 3.61 -5.00 -3.67
C MET A 26 3.87 -4.56 -2.24
N LEU A 27 5.13 -4.43 -1.80
CA LEU A 27 5.48 -3.93 -0.47
C LEU A 27 5.09 -2.47 -0.27
N GLU A 28 5.26 -1.63 -1.29
CA GLU A 28 4.86 -0.22 -1.25
C GLU A 28 3.32 -0.10 -1.15
N ILE A 29 2.58 -0.78 -2.02
CA ILE A 29 1.10 -0.84 -2.00
C ILE A 29 0.63 -1.34 -0.63
N TYR A 30 1.25 -2.41 -0.11
CA TYR A 30 0.91 -2.98 1.19
C TYR A 30 1.11 -1.98 2.33
N SER A 31 2.28 -1.34 2.41
CA SER A 31 2.59 -0.39 3.50
C SER A 31 1.66 0.81 3.50
N LEU A 32 1.37 1.38 2.32
CA LEU A 32 0.42 2.48 2.15
C LEU A 32 -1.01 2.06 2.50
N TYR A 33 -1.44 0.86 2.08
CA TYR A 33 -2.76 0.34 2.43
C TYR A 33 -2.91 0.15 3.93
N LYS A 34 -1.90 -0.41 4.60
CA LYS A 34 -1.90 -0.61 6.05
C LYS A 34 -1.92 0.72 6.79
N GLN A 35 -1.12 1.69 6.37
CA GLN A 35 -1.13 3.04 6.96
C GLN A 35 -2.45 3.78 6.72
N ALA A 36 -3.08 3.60 5.55
CA ALA A 36 -4.37 4.20 5.23
C ALA A 36 -5.52 3.63 6.06
N THR A 37 -5.49 2.32 6.36
CA THR A 37 -6.61 1.61 7.00
C THR A 37 -6.45 1.43 8.50
N VAL A 38 -5.24 1.10 8.95
CA VAL A 38 -4.90 0.85 10.35
C VAL A 38 -4.23 2.06 10.99
N GLY A 39 -3.52 2.87 10.20
CA GLY A 39 -2.62 3.90 10.71
C GLY A 39 -1.25 3.32 11.05
N ASP A 40 -0.61 3.89 12.05
CA ASP A 40 0.72 3.51 12.49
C ASP A 40 0.81 2.02 12.86
N VAL A 41 1.97 1.42 12.57
CA VAL A 41 2.23 0.02 12.90
C VAL A 41 2.02 -0.25 14.38
N ASN A 42 1.12 -1.19 14.67
CA ASN A 42 0.67 -1.52 16.03
C ASN A 42 0.99 -2.96 16.43
N ILE A 43 1.80 -3.65 15.65
CA ILE A 43 2.25 -5.02 15.89
C ILE A 43 3.75 -5.05 16.23
N ALA A 44 4.15 -6.02 17.05
CA ALA A 44 5.56 -6.23 17.39
C ALA A 44 6.40 -6.53 16.13
N LYS A 45 7.65 -6.08 16.13
CA LYS A 45 8.59 -6.33 15.02
C LYS A 45 8.85 -7.83 14.88
N PRO A 46 8.57 -8.44 13.72
CA PRO A 46 8.86 -9.85 13.46
C PRO A 46 10.36 -10.14 13.47
N THR A 47 10.72 -11.39 13.76
CA THR A 47 12.13 -11.82 13.88
C THR A 47 12.83 -12.01 12.53
N GLY A 48 12.09 -12.22 11.44
CA GLY A 48 12.70 -12.41 10.11
C GLY A 48 11.71 -12.76 8.99
N GLY A 49 12.24 -12.97 7.79
CA GLY A 49 11.49 -13.38 6.60
C GLY A 49 10.62 -12.27 5.98
N GLU A 50 9.67 -12.65 5.13
CA GLU A 50 8.77 -11.71 4.46
C GLU A 50 7.96 -10.85 5.44
N ALA A 51 7.65 -11.39 6.62
CA ALA A 51 6.93 -10.66 7.66
C ALA A 51 7.72 -9.43 8.13
N LEU A 52 9.04 -9.57 8.34
CA LEU A 52 9.91 -8.46 8.70
C LEU A 52 9.96 -7.41 7.58
N THR A 53 10.00 -7.82 6.31
CA THR A 53 10.02 -6.89 5.17
C THR A 53 8.72 -6.09 5.08
N LYS A 54 7.57 -6.76 5.19
CA LYS A 54 6.24 -6.12 5.23
C LYS A 54 6.10 -5.17 6.42
N TRP A 55 6.60 -5.59 7.59
CA TRP A 55 6.60 -4.77 8.79
C TRP A 55 7.49 -3.53 8.62
N ASN A 56 8.72 -3.68 8.10
CA ASN A 56 9.63 -2.57 7.86
C ASN A 56 9.03 -1.56 6.88
N ALA A 57 8.40 -2.05 5.80
CA ALA A 57 7.73 -1.18 4.84
C ALA A 57 6.59 -0.38 5.51
N TRP A 58 5.73 -1.03 6.30
CA TRP A 58 4.65 -0.35 7.02
C TRP A 58 5.20 0.62 8.09
N ASN A 59 6.18 0.20 8.88
CA ASN A 59 6.84 1.05 9.88
C ASN A 59 7.52 2.27 9.23
N GLY A 60 8.04 2.14 8.00
CA GLY A 60 8.61 3.26 7.25
C GLY A 60 7.59 4.34 6.84
N LYS A 61 6.29 4.05 6.90
CA LYS A 61 5.20 5.01 6.67
C LYS A 61 4.58 5.54 7.97
N LYS A 62 5.14 5.18 9.13
CA LYS A 62 4.67 5.65 10.44
C LYS A 62 4.67 7.18 10.51
N GLY A 63 3.64 7.76 11.10
CA GLY A 63 3.42 9.20 11.18
C GLY A 63 2.76 9.81 9.94
N LEU A 64 2.56 9.04 8.88
CA LEU A 64 1.80 9.49 7.72
C LEU A 64 0.30 9.47 8.03
N ALA A 65 -0.38 10.60 7.84
CA ALA A 65 -1.82 10.68 8.01
C ALA A 65 -2.56 9.72 7.07
N SER A 66 -3.66 9.13 7.54
CA SER A 66 -4.47 8.17 6.76
C SER A 66 -4.87 8.73 5.39
N ASN A 67 -5.23 10.02 5.32
CA ASN A 67 -5.59 10.65 4.05
C ASN A 67 -4.39 10.74 3.09
N HIS A 68 -3.21 11.17 3.54
CA HIS A 68 -2.01 11.17 2.71
C HIS A 68 -1.57 9.76 2.30
N ALA A 69 -1.76 8.76 3.16
CA ALA A 69 -1.49 7.36 2.81
C ALA A 69 -2.40 6.90 1.66
N LYS A 70 -3.69 7.28 1.67
CA LYS A 70 -4.63 7.00 0.57
C LYS A 70 -4.22 7.71 -0.72
N GLU A 71 -3.85 8.98 -0.65
CA GLU A 71 -3.41 9.75 -1.81
C GLU A 71 -2.18 9.12 -2.47
N GLN A 72 -1.16 8.78 -1.66
CA GLN A 72 0.03 8.08 -2.14
C GLN A 72 -0.29 6.70 -2.70
N TYR A 73 -1.22 5.97 -2.08
CA TYR A 73 -1.68 4.67 -2.57
C TYR A 73 -2.31 4.80 -3.96
N ILE A 74 -3.23 5.75 -4.14
CA ILE A 74 -3.91 6.00 -5.42
C ILE A 74 -2.88 6.36 -6.50
N ALA A 75 -1.96 7.28 -6.20
CA ALA A 75 -0.91 7.69 -7.13
C ALA A 75 -0.02 6.50 -7.53
N LYS A 76 0.41 5.69 -6.56
CA LYS A 76 1.25 4.51 -6.80
C LYS A 76 0.51 3.49 -7.65
N VAL A 77 -0.73 3.15 -7.31
CA VAL A 77 -1.54 2.20 -8.07
C VAL A 77 -1.82 2.70 -9.48
N SER A 78 -2.08 4.00 -9.66
CA SER A 78 -2.27 4.56 -11.01
C SER A 78 -1.02 4.40 -11.87
N GLY A 79 0.16 4.67 -11.32
CA GLY A 79 1.43 4.46 -12.03
C GLY A 79 1.72 2.98 -12.33
N LEU A 80 1.29 2.08 -11.45
CA LEU A 80 1.40 0.63 -11.67
C LEU A 80 0.38 0.12 -12.66
N ALA A 81 -0.84 0.65 -12.67
CA ALA A 81 -1.86 0.31 -13.66
C ALA A 81 -1.34 0.58 -15.07
N SER A 82 -0.65 1.70 -15.31
CA SER A 82 -0.03 1.96 -16.62
C SER A 82 1.09 0.99 -16.98
N LYS A 83 1.73 0.32 -16.01
CA LYS A 83 2.79 -0.68 -16.23
C LYS A 83 2.28 -2.12 -16.31
N TYR A 84 1.15 -2.41 -15.67
CA TYR A 84 0.63 -3.76 -15.43
C TYR A 84 -0.82 -3.97 -15.91
N SER A 85 -1.43 -2.99 -16.60
CA SER A 85 -2.72 -3.15 -17.31
C SER A 85 -2.57 -4.08 -18.50
#